data_AF-A0A1A7YLI7-F1
#
_entry.id   AF-A0A1A7YLI7-F1
#
_cell.length_a   1.000
_cell.length_b   1.000
_cell.length_c   1.000
_cell.angle_alpha   90.00
_cell.angle_beta   90.00
_cell.angle_gamma   90.00
#
_symmetry.space_group_name_H-M   'P 1'
#
loop_
_entity.id
_entity.type
_entity.pdbx_description
1 polymer ?
#
loop_
_entity_poly.entity_id
_entity_poly.type
_entity_poly.pdbx_seq_one_letter_code
_entity_poly.pdbx_strand_id
1 'polypeptide(L)'
;GCHSYQESTKQLTMKKLPIVACFHLKRFEHSAKLRRKITTYVSFPLELDMTPFMASSKESRMNGQYQQTMDPFNNDNKYSLFAVVNHQGTLESGHYTTFIRQHKDQWFKCDDAIITKASIKDVLDSEGYLLFYHKQFLEYE
;
A
#
# COMPACT_ATOMS: atom_id res chain seq x y z
N GLY A 1 -31.16 13.10 17.98
CA GLY A 1 -29.82 13.69 18.20
C GLY A 1 -29.76 14.30 19.59
N CYS A 2 -28.57 14.57 20.13
CA CYS A 2 -28.37 15.03 21.51
C CYS A 2 -28.45 16.57 21.73
N HIS A 3 -28.85 17.35 20.71
CA HIS A 3 -29.14 18.80 20.77
C HIS A 3 -28.06 19.69 21.46
N SER A 4 -26.80 19.28 21.41
CA SER A 4 -25.67 19.98 22.02
C SER A 4 -24.42 19.79 21.17
N TYR A 5 -23.42 20.67 21.35
CA TYR A 5 -22.11 20.48 20.71
C TYR A 5 -21.47 19.20 21.26
N GLN A 6 -21.02 18.34 20.35
CA GLN A 6 -20.32 17.11 20.69
C GLN A 6 -19.07 16.99 19.86
N GLU A 7 -18.04 16.40 20.44
CA GLU A 7 -16.90 15.93 19.67
C GLU A 7 -17.36 14.81 18.72
N SER A 8 -16.86 14.84 17.49
CA SER A 8 -17.23 13.86 16.48
C SER A 8 -16.04 12.96 16.15
N THR A 9 -16.31 11.66 16.01
CA THR A 9 -15.31 10.70 15.56
C THR A 9 -15.39 10.55 14.06
N LYS A 10 -14.28 10.84 13.36
CA LYS A 10 -14.15 10.60 11.91
C LYS A 10 -13.29 9.36 11.68
N GLN A 11 -13.78 8.44 10.85
CA GLN A 11 -13.03 7.28 10.38
C GLN A 11 -13.07 7.21 8.86
N LEU A 12 -11.99 6.73 8.25
CA LEU A 12 -11.88 6.47 6.81
C LEU A 12 -11.87 4.96 6.58
N THR A 13 -12.67 4.51 5.62
CA THR A 13 -12.76 3.12 5.15
C THR A 13 -12.89 3.09 3.63
N MET A 14 -12.62 1.95 3.03
CA MET A 14 -12.76 1.74 1.59
C MET A 14 -14.15 1.16 1.28
N LYS A 15 -14.90 1.83 0.38
CA LYS A 15 -16.18 1.30 -0.12
C LYS A 15 -15.97 0.38 -1.33
N LYS A 16 -15.04 0.74 -2.21
CA LYS A 16 -14.62 -0.02 -3.38
C LYS A 16 -13.09 0.07 -3.50
N LEU A 17 -12.45 -0.98 -3.97
CA LEU A 17 -11.00 -1.00 -4.19
C LEU A 17 -10.65 -0.94 -5.69
N PRO A 18 -9.59 -0.23 -6.08
CA PRO A 18 -9.16 -0.11 -7.47
C PRO A 18 -8.44 -1.38 -7.95
N ILE A 19 -8.46 -1.68 -9.25
CA ILE A 19 -7.69 -2.82 -9.80
C ILE A 19 -6.18 -2.70 -9.50
N VAL A 20 -5.66 -1.47 -9.59
CA VAL A 20 -4.29 -1.12 -9.19
C VAL A 20 -4.35 -0.12 -8.05
N ALA A 21 -3.78 -0.48 -6.91
CA ALA A 21 -3.61 0.40 -5.77
C ALA A 21 -2.18 0.98 -5.76
N CYS A 22 -2.08 2.30 -5.58
CA CYS A 22 -0.82 3.01 -5.38
C CYS A 22 -0.79 3.56 -3.95
N PHE A 23 0.22 3.17 -3.18
CA PHE A 23 0.45 3.68 -1.85
C PHE A 23 1.67 4.60 -1.86
N HIS A 24 1.47 5.85 -1.49
CA HIS A 24 2.54 6.81 -1.27
C HIS A 24 2.88 6.86 0.22
N LEU A 25 4.08 6.41 0.57
CA LEU A 25 4.61 6.56 1.91
C LEU A 25 5.08 8.00 2.10
N LYS A 26 4.39 8.75 2.95
CA LYS A 26 4.69 10.17 3.24
C LYS A 26 6.02 10.28 4.00
N ARG A 27 7.14 10.25 3.27
CA ARG A 27 8.51 10.33 3.81
C ARG A 27 9.00 11.76 4.01
N PHE A 28 8.12 12.68 4.35
CA PHE A 28 8.46 14.10 4.55
C PHE A 28 7.87 14.61 5.85
N GLU A 29 8.71 15.33 6.59
CA GLU A 29 8.29 16.14 7.72
C GLU A 29 8.50 17.60 7.34
N HIS A 30 7.43 18.38 7.43
CA HIS A 30 7.46 19.82 7.18
C HIS A 30 6.88 20.56 8.38
N SER A 31 7.75 21.19 9.16
CA SER A 31 7.39 22.08 10.24
C SER A 31 8.08 23.43 10.04
N ALA A 32 7.63 24.46 10.76
CA ALA A 32 8.21 25.80 10.65
C ALA A 32 9.73 25.87 10.95
N LYS A 33 10.30 24.87 11.63
CA LYS A 33 11.70 24.82 12.04
C LYS A 33 12.52 23.72 11.38
N LEU A 34 11.87 22.70 10.83
CA LEU A 34 12.52 21.50 10.34
C LEU A 34 11.82 20.99 9.08
N ARG A 35 12.60 20.85 8.03
CA ARG A 35 12.26 20.12 6.82
C ARG A 35 13.24 18.98 6.69
N ARG A 36 12.75 17.74 6.75
CA ARG A 36 13.61 16.55 6.58
C ARG A 36 12.88 15.39 5.93
N LYS A 37 13.66 14.55 5.27
CA LYS A 37 13.20 13.24 4.80
C LYS A 37 13.09 12.28 5.99
N ILE A 38 12.03 11.49 6.00
CA ILE A 38 11.83 10.39 6.94
C ILE A 38 12.39 9.11 6.29
N THR A 39 13.57 8.70 6.74
CA THR A 39 14.29 7.52 6.25
C THR A 39 13.99 6.26 7.07
N THR A 40 13.08 6.34 8.03
CA THR A 40 12.67 5.19 8.85
C THR A 40 12.19 4.06 7.94
N TYR A 41 12.72 2.86 8.18
CA TYR A 41 12.29 1.66 7.46
C TYR A 41 10.79 1.41 7.70
N VAL A 42 10.08 1.07 6.63
CA VAL A 42 8.67 0.70 6.66
C VAL A 42 8.57 -0.62 5.92
N SER A 43 8.20 -1.69 6.61
CA SER A 43 7.94 -2.96 5.97
C SER A 43 6.67 -2.88 5.12
N PHE A 44 6.72 -3.49 3.95
CA PHE A 44 5.56 -3.69 3.08
C PHE A 44 5.56 -5.14 2.59
N PRO A 45 4.39 -5.80 2.52
CA PRO A 45 4.33 -7.21 2.18
C PRO A 45 4.31 -7.43 0.67
N LEU A 46 4.74 -8.61 0.20
CA LEU A 46 4.58 -9.03 -1.19
C LEU A 46 3.09 -9.20 -1.56
N GLU A 47 2.29 -9.64 -0.59
CA GLU A 47 0.84 -9.82 -0.71
C GLU A 47 0.12 -8.98 0.35
N LEU A 48 -0.90 -8.24 -0.07
CA LEU A 48 -1.64 -7.32 0.79
C LEU A 48 -3.12 -7.70 0.82
N ASP A 49 -3.63 -7.99 2.02
CA ASP A 49 -5.06 -8.17 2.24
C ASP A 49 -5.71 -6.84 2.66
N MET A 50 -6.53 -6.29 1.77
CA MET A 50 -7.24 -5.03 2.00
C MET A 50 -8.57 -5.21 2.73
N THR A 51 -9.01 -6.45 2.99
CA THR A 51 -10.28 -6.78 3.65
C THR A 51 -10.51 -6.00 4.95
N PRO A 52 -9.55 -5.90 5.89
CA PRO A 52 -9.78 -5.21 7.16
C PRO A 52 -10.10 -3.71 7.03
N PHE A 53 -9.80 -3.09 5.88
CA PHE A 53 -9.99 -1.67 5.62
C PHE A 53 -11.30 -1.35 4.90
N MET A 54 -12.09 -2.37 4.55
CA MET A 54 -13.38 -2.21 3.88
C MET A 54 -14.49 -1.75 4.83
N ALA A 55 -15.41 -0.93 4.32
CA ALA A 55 -16.56 -0.44 5.08
C ALA A 55 -17.48 -1.59 5.54
N SER A 56 -17.72 -2.57 4.67
CA SER A 56 -18.51 -3.78 4.98
C SER A 56 -17.91 -4.59 6.13
N SER A 57 -16.58 -4.76 6.15
CA SER A 57 -15.89 -5.48 7.24
C SER A 57 -16.03 -4.80 8.59
N LYS A 58 -16.17 -3.46 8.64
CA LYS A 58 -16.46 -2.73 9.88
C LYS A 58 -17.90 -2.98 10.35
N GLU A 59 -18.87 -2.90 9.44
CA GLU A 59 -20.29 -3.12 9.75
C GLU A 59 -20.54 -4.50 10.37
N SER A 60 -19.93 -5.55 9.82
CA SER A 60 -20.03 -6.90 10.39
C SER A 60 -19.49 -7.00 11.82
N ARG A 61 -18.34 -6.36 12.11
CA ARG A 61 -17.74 -6.34 13.46
C ARG A 61 -18.61 -5.59 14.47
N MET A 62 -19.22 -4.48 14.06
CA MET A 62 -20.05 -3.65 14.93
C MET A 62 -21.38 -4.33 15.28
N ASN A 63 -21.93 -5.12 14.36
CA ASN A 63 -23.20 -5.83 14.54
C ASN A 63 -23.05 -7.17 15.29
N GLY A 64 -21.87 -7.48 15.84
CA GLY A 64 -21.62 -8.74 16.57
C GLY A 64 -21.68 -10.00 15.70
N GLN A 65 -21.81 -9.86 14.38
CA GLN A 65 -21.78 -10.97 13.44
C GLN A 65 -20.32 -11.31 13.13
N TYR A 66 -19.68 -12.04 14.04
CA TYR A 66 -18.51 -12.83 13.68
C TYR A 66 -18.98 -13.86 12.65
N GLN A 67 -18.55 -13.70 11.39
CA GLN A 67 -18.94 -14.49 10.22
C GLN A 67 -20.33 -14.18 9.66
N GLN A 68 -20.48 -13.03 8.97
CA GLN A 68 -21.03 -13.22 7.62
C GLN A 68 -19.92 -13.91 6.84
N THR A 69 -20.24 -15.07 6.31
CA THR A 69 -19.41 -15.84 5.39
C THR A 69 -18.98 -14.89 4.26
N MET A 70 -17.85 -14.22 4.43
CA MET A 70 -17.03 -13.88 3.27
C MET A 70 -16.81 -15.23 2.63
N ASP A 71 -17.43 -15.41 1.48
CA ASP A 71 -17.18 -16.56 0.64
C ASP A 71 -15.65 -16.78 0.68
N PRO A 72 -15.16 -17.95 1.13
CA PRO A 72 -13.72 -18.25 1.16
C PRO A 72 -13.06 -18.05 -0.21
N PHE A 73 -13.86 -17.95 -1.27
CA PHE A 73 -13.46 -17.67 -2.64
C PHE A 73 -13.51 -16.18 -3.03
N ASN A 74 -14.04 -15.27 -2.20
CA ASN A 74 -13.99 -13.83 -2.43
C ASN A 74 -12.60 -13.28 -2.05
N ASN A 75 -11.65 -13.55 -2.94
CA ASN A 75 -10.28 -13.03 -2.88
C ASN A 75 -10.16 -11.64 -3.54
N ASP A 76 -11.26 -10.92 -3.75
CA ASP A 76 -11.31 -9.69 -4.54
C ASP A 76 -10.58 -8.51 -3.89
N ASN A 77 -10.20 -8.67 -2.62
CA ASN A 77 -9.48 -7.69 -1.82
C ASN A 77 -7.99 -8.05 -1.62
N LYS A 78 -7.50 -9.14 -2.22
CA LYS A 78 -6.09 -9.52 -2.17
C LYS A 78 -5.31 -8.90 -3.30
N TYR A 79 -4.13 -8.41 -2.97
CA TYR A 79 -3.26 -7.66 -3.87
C TYR A 79 -1.85 -8.24 -3.90
N SER A 80 -1.22 -8.20 -5.06
CA SER A 80 0.19 -8.56 -5.25
C SER A 80 1.01 -7.33 -5.58
N LEU A 81 2.12 -7.15 -4.85
CA LEU A 81 3.11 -6.12 -5.15
C LEU A 81 3.75 -6.45 -6.50
N PHE A 82 3.83 -5.45 -7.37
CA PHE A 82 4.46 -5.60 -8.68
C PHE A 82 5.44 -4.48 -9.03
N ALA A 83 5.39 -3.33 -8.34
CA ALA A 83 6.43 -2.33 -8.47
C ALA A 83 6.67 -1.56 -7.17
N VAL A 84 7.93 -1.22 -6.93
CA VAL A 84 8.37 -0.37 -5.81
C VAL A 84 9.24 0.74 -6.39
N VAL A 85 8.82 1.99 -6.21
CA VAL A 85 9.65 3.15 -6.52
C VAL A 85 10.34 3.58 -5.24
N ASN A 86 11.67 3.68 -5.29
CA ASN A 86 12.50 4.17 -4.21
C ASN A 86 12.96 5.59 -4.52
N HIS A 87 13.19 6.36 -3.46
CA HIS A 87 13.83 7.66 -3.56
C HIS A 87 15.02 7.69 -2.61
N GLN A 88 16.23 7.88 -3.13
CA GLN A 88 17.45 8.05 -2.34
C GLN A 88 17.85 9.53 -2.33
N GLY A 89 18.31 10.05 -1.19
CA GLY A 89 18.70 11.46 -1.06
C GLY A 89 17.85 12.24 -0.07
N THR A 90 17.74 13.54 -0.30
CA THR A 90 17.09 14.56 0.57
C THR A 90 15.67 14.87 0.10
N LEU A 91 15.01 15.90 0.64
CA LEU A 91 13.70 16.34 0.14
C LEU A 91 13.81 17.21 -1.12
N GLU A 92 14.97 17.84 -1.32
CA GLU A 92 15.22 18.82 -2.37
C GLU A 92 15.95 18.21 -3.57
N SER A 93 16.69 17.13 -3.36
CA SER A 93 17.46 16.43 -4.39
C SER A 93 17.58 14.96 -4.05
N GLY A 94 17.54 14.11 -5.06
CA GLY A 94 17.68 12.68 -4.90
C GLY A 94 17.68 11.94 -6.22
N HIS A 95 17.66 10.62 -6.11
CA HIS A 95 17.65 9.68 -7.22
C HIS A 95 16.52 8.69 -7.08
N TYR A 96 15.80 8.45 -8.17
CA TYR A 96 14.70 7.50 -8.20
C TYR A 96 15.14 6.20 -8.86
N THR A 97 14.85 5.09 -8.21
CA THR A 97 15.06 3.75 -8.77
C THR A 97 13.80 2.94 -8.62
N THR A 98 13.60 1.93 -9.45
CA THR A 98 12.38 1.12 -9.41
C THR A 98 12.72 -0.36 -9.33
N PHE A 99 12.02 -1.11 -8.49
CA PHE A 99 11.92 -2.55 -8.64
C PHE A 99 10.64 -2.91 -9.37
N ILE A 100 10.70 -3.78 -10.36
CA ILE A 100 9.53 -4.27 -11.10
C ILE A 100 9.50 -5.80 -11.13
N ARG A 101 8.31 -6.36 -10.94
CA ARG A 101 8.02 -7.79 -11.07
C ARG A 101 7.63 -8.08 -12.52
N GLN A 102 8.33 -9.01 -13.14
CA GLN A 102 8.05 -9.49 -14.50
C GLN A 102 7.51 -10.93 -14.45
N HIS A 103 7.34 -11.55 -15.62
CA HIS A 103 6.89 -12.92 -15.78
C HIS A 103 7.69 -13.91 -14.93
N LYS A 104 7.01 -14.99 -14.50
CA LYS A 104 7.59 -16.05 -13.64
C LYS A 104 8.14 -15.52 -12.31
N ASP A 105 7.54 -14.45 -11.78
CA ASP A 105 7.86 -13.85 -10.48
C ASP A 105 9.32 -13.41 -10.33
N GLN A 106 9.92 -12.99 -11.44
CA GLN A 106 11.27 -12.47 -11.48
C GLN A 106 11.26 -10.96 -11.20
N TRP A 107 12.14 -10.52 -10.31
CA TRP A 107 12.29 -9.12 -9.97
C TRP A 107 13.53 -8.51 -10.63
N PHE A 108 13.39 -7.26 -11.04
CA PHE A 108 14.47 -6.48 -11.63
C PHE A 108 14.55 -5.12 -10.95
N LYS A 109 15.77 -4.65 -10.71
CA LYS A 109 16.06 -3.26 -10.35
C LYS A 109 16.34 -2.48 -11.64
N CYS A 110 15.60 -1.40 -11.84
CA CYS A 110 15.79 -0.43 -12.90
C CYS A 110 16.40 0.84 -12.28
N ASP A 111 17.62 1.16 -12.71
CA ASP A 111 18.41 2.30 -12.28
C ASP A 111 18.90 3.03 -13.54
N ASP A 112 18.09 4.00 -14.01
CA ASP A 112 18.23 4.65 -15.31
C ASP A 112 18.37 3.64 -16.46
N ALA A 113 19.54 3.61 -17.12
CA ALA A 113 19.84 2.69 -18.22
C ALA A 113 20.27 1.29 -17.75
N ILE A 114 20.46 1.09 -16.45
CA ILE A 114 20.98 -0.14 -15.87
C ILE A 114 19.82 -0.98 -15.32
N ILE A 115 19.62 -2.16 -15.91
CA ILE A 115 18.63 -3.14 -15.46
C ILE A 115 19.36 -4.37 -14.94
N THR A 116 19.15 -4.70 -13.67
CA THR A 116 19.75 -5.87 -13.02
C THR A 116 18.70 -6.75 -12.38
N LYS A 117 18.97 -8.06 -12.28
CA LYS A 117 18.11 -8.98 -11.54
C LYS A 117 18.18 -8.67 -10.05
N ALA A 118 17.04 -8.75 -9.36
CA ALA A 118 16.92 -8.53 -7.93
C ALA A 118 16.27 -9.74 -7.25
N SER A 119 16.60 -9.96 -5.99
CA SER A 119 15.89 -10.92 -5.14
C SER A 119 14.67 -10.25 -4.50
N ILE A 120 13.71 -11.05 -4.04
CA ILE A 120 12.57 -10.54 -3.26
C ILE A 120 13.07 -9.81 -2.01
N LYS A 121 14.15 -10.29 -1.38
CA LYS A 121 14.75 -9.64 -0.21
C LYS A 121 15.23 -8.22 -0.53
N ASP A 122 15.91 -8.03 -1.67
CA ASP A 122 16.36 -6.70 -2.11
C ASP A 122 15.18 -5.73 -2.29
N VAL A 123 14.05 -6.24 -2.78
CA VAL A 123 12.82 -5.46 -2.97
C VAL A 123 12.21 -5.09 -1.62
N LEU A 124 12.00 -6.06 -0.73
CA LEU A 124 11.28 -5.85 0.54
C LEU A 124 12.09 -5.02 1.55
N ASP A 125 13.43 -5.09 1.50
CA ASP A 125 14.30 -4.29 2.37
C ASP A 125 14.55 -2.86 1.84
N SER A 126 14.02 -2.53 0.65
CA SER A 126 14.27 -1.23 0.01
C SER A 126 13.51 -0.06 0.67
N GLU A 127 14.01 1.16 0.46
CA GLU A 127 13.39 2.40 0.97
C GLU A 127 12.17 2.81 0.12
N GLY A 128 11.15 1.94 0.07
CA GLY A 128 9.95 2.13 -0.74
C GLY A 128 9.32 3.49 -0.50
N TYR A 129 9.04 4.22 -1.57
CA TYR A 129 8.41 5.54 -1.58
C TYR A 129 7.01 5.47 -2.19
N LEU A 130 6.89 4.84 -3.37
CA LEU A 130 5.61 4.44 -3.95
C LEU A 130 5.56 2.92 -4.07
N LEU A 131 4.45 2.34 -3.64
CA LEU A 131 4.20 0.90 -3.72
C LEU A 131 3.00 0.66 -4.63
N PHE A 132 3.19 -0.14 -5.67
CA PHE A 132 2.15 -0.49 -6.62
C PHE A 132 1.74 -1.94 -6.46
N TYR A 133 0.45 -2.13 -6.25
CA TYR A 133 -0.19 -3.40 -6.04
C TYR A 133 -1.31 -3.59 -7.06
N HIS A 134 -1.46 -4.78 -7.63
CA HIS A 134 -2.64 -5.12 -8.45
C HIS A 134 -3.48 -6.17 -7.74
N LYS A 135 -4.79 -6.18 -7.98
CA LYS A 135 -5.67 -7.25 -7.52
C LYS A 135 -5.17 -8.61 -8.02
N GLN A 136 -5.20 -9.62 -7.16
CA GLN A 136 -4.88 -11.00 -7.54
C GLN A 136 -6.00 -11.61 -8.41
N PHE A 137 -7.24 -11.19 -8.18
CA PHE A 137 -8.41 -11.66 -8.89
C PHE A 137 -9.12 -10.46 -9.53
N LEU A 138 -9.35 -10.57 -10.84
CA LEU A 138 -10.16 -9.62 -11.58
C LEU A 138 -11.53 -10.27 -11.77
N GLU A 139 -12.56 -9.67 -11.19
CA GLU A 139 -13.94 -10.00 -11.59
C GLU A 139 -14.10 -9.54 -13.03
N TYR A 140 -14.26 -10.49 -13.95
CA TYR A 140 -14.78 -10.20 -15.28
C TYR A 140 -16.30 -10.30 -15.17
N GLU A 141 -17.00 -9.18 -15.35
CA GLU A 141 -18.45 -9.16 -15.59
C GLU A 141 -18.79 -9.77 -16.95
#